data_AF-A0A0L6WQB4-F1
#
_entry.id   AF-A0A0L6WQB4-F1
#
_cell.length_a   1.000
_cell.length_b   1.000
_cell.length_c   1.000
_cell.angle_alpha   90.00
_cell.angle_beta   90.00
_cell.angle_gamma   90.00
#
_symmetry.space_group_name_H-M   'P 1'
#
loop_
_entity.id
_entity.type
_entity.pdbx_description
1 polymer ?
#
loop_
_entity_poly.entity_id
_entity_poly.type
_entity_poly.pdbx_seq_one_letter_code
_entity_poly.pdbx_strand_id
1 'polypeptide(L)'
;MYHNNSIRILAENSHPELAQAVTERLNVPLVPVTMRNFSNGEINVKISESVRDEDVFIIQSGCSDVNDHLMELLILISACKTASARRITTVIPCFPYARMDKKDKSRAPITAKLVANMLTVAGCDHLITMDLHASQIQGFFDIPVDNLFSETLMISYIKRNIPNRSECIIVSPDAGGTKRVTAIADKLNVEFAFIHRAHDCKSQSERMDLLVGDVTDKVAILVDDMVDTGNTLTLAARTLNEKGAKSVHVLISHGLVSETNMSVIQALPINELVVTNTIPQSVHANNCNKLVTIDISPTIAESIRRTHNGESISLLFGEWAEAREVLSSSHHLCIIMHLFWIYVSNIVVIRLNPDNISSKELANKQYRTRTSGG
;
A
#
# COMPACT_ATOMS: atom_id res chain seq x y z
N MET A 1 8.82 7.32 -35.09
CA MET A 1 7.77 7.43 -34.05
C MET A 1 8.41 7.04 -32.74
N TYR A 2 8.60 7.96 -31.81
CA TYR A 2 9.06 7.60 -30.46
C TYR A 2 7.90 6.88 -29.79
N HIS A 3 8.02 5.57 -29.57
CA HIS A 3 7.06 4.87 -28.72
C HIS A 3 7.19 5.47 -27.32
N ASN A 4 6.11 6.08 -26.83
CA ASN A 4 6.01 6.40 -25.42
C ASN A 4 5.91 5.05 -24.69
N ASN A 5 6.84 4.78 -23.79
CA ASN A 5 6.89 3.52 -23.05
C ASN A 5 5.60 3.38 -22.24
N SER A 6 5.05 2.17 -22.21
CA SER A 6 3.78 1.88 -21.55
C SER A 6 4.02 1.27 -20.17
N ILE A 7 3.04 1.45 -19.29
CA ILE A 7 2.99 0.77 -18.00
C ILE A 7 2.62 -0.69 -18.24
N ARG A 8 3.42 -1.63 -17.73
CA ARG A 8 3.10 -3.06 -17.71
C ARG A 8 3.04 -3.54 -16.28
N ILE A 9 1.86 -4.01 -15.85
CA ILE A 9 1.65 -4.50 -14.49
C ILE A 9 1.66 -6.02 -14.52
N LEU A 10 2.53 -6.61 -13.72
CA LEU A 10 2.58 -8.04 -13.46
C LEU A 10 2.22 -8.26 -12.00
N ALA A 11 1.56 -9.37 -11.71
CA ALA A 11 1.25 -9.77 -10.36
C ALA A 11 1.46 -11.26 -10.20
N GLU A 12 1.67 -11.64 -8.95
CA GLU A 12 1.97 -13.01 -8.56
C GLU A 12 0.76 -13.67 -7.91
N ASN A 13 0.96 -14.85 -7.32
CA ASN A 13 -0.08 -15.59 -6.61
C ASN A 13 -0.39 -15.00 -5.22
N SER A 14 0.48 -14.13 -4.68
CA SER A 14 0.37 -13.62 -3.31
C SER A 14 -0.87 -12.75 -3.07
N HIS A 15 -1.20 -11.82 -3.99
CA HIS A 15 -2.33 -10.90 -3.81
C HIS A 15 -2.99 -10.46 -5.12
N PRO A 16 -3.69 -11.38 -5.82
CA PRO A 16 -4.31 -11.08 -7.11
C PRO A 16 -5.42 -10.03 -7.00
N GLU A 17 -6.15 -9.99 -5.88
CA GLU A 17 -7.24 -9.03 -5.66
C GLU A 17 -6.74 -7.58 -5.66
N LEU A 18 -5.63 -7.31 -4.95
CA LEU A 18 -5.03 -5.97 -4.93
C LEU A 18 -4.47 -5.58 -6.29
N ALA A 19 -3.80 -6.51 -6.98
CA ALA A 19 -3.30 -6.27 -8.32
C ALA A 19 -4.43 -5.90 -9.30
N GLN A 20 -5.55 -6.62 -9.23
CA GLN A 20 -6.73 -6.34 -10.05
C GLN A 20 -7.36 -4.97 -9.71
N ALA A 21 -7.45 -4.62 -8.44
CA ALA A 21 -7.95 -3.29 -8.03
C ALA A 21 -7.04 -2.15 -8.53
N VAL A 22 -5.72 -2.36 -8.55
CA VAL A 22 -4.75 -1.37 -9.06
C VAL A 22 -4.85 -1.23 -10.59
N THR A 23 -4.96 -2.35 -11.32
CA THR A 23 -5.06 -2.35 -12.79
C THR A 23 -6.34 -1.68 -13.27
N GLU A 24 -7.48 -1.92 -12.60
CA GLU A 24 -8.76 -1.26 -12.89
C GLU A 24 -8.69 0.25 -12.72
N ARG A 25 -8.00 0.73 -11.67
CA ARG A 25 -7.84 2.17 -11.42
C ARG A 25 -6.92 2.86 -12.44
N LEU A 26 -5.91 2.14 -12.93
CA LEU A 26 -5.00 2.65 -13.96
C LEU A 26 -5.54 2.45 -15.38
N ASN A 27 -6.62 1.67 -15.54
CA ASN A 27 -7.15 1.25 -16.83
C ASN A 27 -6.08 0.57 -17.71
N VAL A 28 -5.24 -0.28 -17.09
CA VAL A 28 -4.17 -1.04 -17.74
C VAL A 28 -4.40 -2.52 -17.44
N PRO A 29 -4.47 -3.42 -18.44
CA PRO A 29 -4.67 -4.84 -18.19
C PRO A 29 -3.46 -5.47 -17.49
N LEU A 30 -3.72 -6.47 -16.64
CA LEU A 30 -2.66 -7.28 -16.05
C LEU A 30 -2.00 -8.13 -17.14
N VAL A 31 -0.66 -8.13 -17.18
CA VAL A 31 0.10 -8.98 -18.09
C VAL A 31 -0.01 -10.43 -17.62
N PRO A 32 -0.43 -11.38 -18.48
CA PRO A 32 -0.55 -12.78 -18.09
C PRO A 32 0.81 -13.40 -17.76
N VAL A 33 0.97 -13.85 -16.52
CA VAL A 33 2.15 -14.60 -16.05
C VAL A 33 1.72 -16.02 -15.71
N THR A 34 2.42 -17.02 -16.24
CA THR A 34 2.25 -18.40 -15.82
C THR A 34 3.24 -18.70 -14.72
N MET A 35 2.74 -18.96 -13.50
CA MET A 35 3.53 -19.41 -12.35
C MET A 35 3.14 -20.85 -12.00
N ARG A 36 4.12 -21.74 -11.87
CA ARG A 36 3.90 -23.15 -11.51
C ARG A 36 5.00 -23.64 -10.61
N ASN A 37 4.64 -24.44 -9.61
CA ASN A 37 5.61 -25.15 -8.79
C ASN A 37 5.83 -26.55 -9.41
N PHE A 38 7.07 -26.91 -9.64
CA PHE A 38 7.46 -28.27 -9.99
C PHE A 38 7.28 -29.20 -8.79
N SER A 39 7.25 -30.52 -9.03
CA SER A 39 7.02 -31.51 -7.96
C SER A 39 8.12 -31.54 -6.89
N ASN A 40 9.29 -30.96 -7.17
CA ASN A 40 10.40 -30.79 -6.23
C ASN A 40 10.35 -29.46 -5.44
N GLY A 41 9.32 -28.63 -5.65
CA GLY A 41 9.18 -27.32 -4.99
C GLY A 41 9.87 -26.15 -5.72
N GLU A 42 10.51 -26.38 -6.87
CA GLU A 42 11.07 -25.28 -7.67
C GLU A 42 9.99 -24.48 -8.37
N ILE A 43 10.18 -23.16 -8.42
CA ILE A 43 9.22 -22.22 -9.01
C ILE A 43 9.60 -21.97 -10.48
N ASN A 44 8.63 -22.14 -11.37
CA ASN A 44 8.74 -21.82 -12.79
C ASN A 44 7.84 -20.63 -13.15
N VAL A 45 8.46 -19.58 -13.69
CA VAL A 45 7.78 -18.35 -14.08
C VAL A 45 7.97 -18.11 -15.59
N LYS A 46 6.87 -17.84 -16.28
CA LYS A 46 6.88 -17.46 -17.70
C LYS A 46 5.97 -16.26 -17.95
N ILE A 47 6.55 -15.19 -18.48
CA ILE A 47 5.83 -13.99 -18.93
C ILE A 47 5.28 -14.28 -20.33
N SER A 48 3.98 -14.05 -20.54
CA SER A 48 3.31 -14.40 -21.81
C SER A 48 3.45 -13.32 -22.88
N GLU A 49 3.69 -12.07 -22.49
CA GLU A 49 3.80 -10.92 -23.38
C GLU A 49 5.22 -10.35 -23.38
N SER A 50 5.55 -9.55 -24.41
CA SER A 50 6.81 -8.82 -24.43
C SER A 50 6.78 -7.65 -23.46
N VAL A 51 7.83 -7.53 -22.65
CA VAL A 51 8.07 -6.40 -21.74
C VAL A 51 9.27 -5.56 -22.17
N ARG A 52 9.74 -5.72 -23.42
CA ARG A 52 10.94 -5.07 -23.94
C ARG A 52 10.74 -3.57 -24.03
N ASP A 53 11.67 -2.80 -23.46
CA ASP A 53 11.63 -1.34 -23.41
C ASP A 53 10.35 -0.77 -22.74
N GLU A 54 9.65 -1.57 -21.92
CA GLU A 54 8.47 -1.13 -21.17
C GLU A 54 8.83 -0.76 -19.72
N ASP A 55 7.95 0.02 -19.07
CA ASP A 55 8.05 0.35 -17.64
C ASP A 55 7.24 -0.67 -16.82
N VAL A 56 7.95 -1.58 -16.17
CA VAL A 56 7.37 -2.77 -15.56
C VAL A 56 7.15 -2.56 -14.07
N PHE A 57 5.94 -2.84 -13.60
CA PHE A 57 5.57 -2.82 -12.18
C PHE A 57 5.17 -4.23 -11.76
N ILE A 58 5.86 -4.79 -10.77
CA ILE A 58 5.57 -6.12 -10.23
C ILE A 58 4.93 -5.95 -8.85
N ILE A 59 3.67 -6.36 -8.70
CA ILE A 59 2.93 -6.29 -7.44
C ILE A 59 3.02 -7.64 -6.72
N GLN A 60 3.64 -7.64 -5.54
CA GLN A 60 3.82 -8.83 -4.70
C GLN A 60 3.66 -8.45 -3.23
N SER A 61 3.00 -9.27 -2.42
CA SER A 61 2.94 -9.06 -0.97
C SER A 61 3.54 -10.24 -0.22
N GLY A 62 4.31 -9.99 0.83
CA GLY A 62 4.92 -11.03 1.66
C GLY A 62 3.92 -11.70 2.61
N CYS A 63 2.90 -12.40 2.07
CA CYS A 63 1.89 -13.12 2.86
C CYS A 63 2.05 -14.65 2.77
N SER A 64 1.43 -15.39 3.70
CA SER A 64 1.46 -16.86 3.85
C SER A 64 2.85 -17.50 3.76
N ASP A 65 3.31 -17.83 2.56
CA ASP A 65 4.59 -18.47 2.27
C ASP A 65 5.62 -17.42 1.84
N VAL A 66 6.14 -16.69 2.84
CA VAL A 66 7.04 -15.53 2.64
C VAL A 66 8.24 -15.86 1.76
N ASN A 67 8.80 -17.07 1.87
CA ASN A 67 9.98 -17.49 1.11
C ASN A 67 9.66 -17.77 -0.34
N ASP A 68 8.57 -18.48 -0.60
CA ASP A 68 8.19 -18.88 -1.95
C ASP A 68 7.78 -17.64 -2.73
N HIS A 69 6.99 -16.74 -2.14
CA HIS A 69 6.64 -15.45 -2.77
C HIS A 69 7.86 -14.54 -2.97
N LEU A 70 8.84 -14.55 -2.06
CA LEU A 70 10.08 -13.82 -2.28
C LEU A 70 10.88 -14.40 -3.46
N MET A 71 10.91 -15.73 -3.60
CA MET A 71 11.58 -16.39 -4.72
C MET A 71 10.82 -16.18 -6.05
N GLU A 72 9.49 -16.24 -6.04
CA GLU A 72 8.64 -15.86 -7.19
C GLU A 72 9.00 -14.46 -7.70
N LEU A 73 9.07 -13.49 -6.78
CA LEU A 73 9.44 -12.11 -7.08
C LEU A 73 10.84 -11.98 -7.69
N LEU A 74 11.84 -12.61 -7.07
CA LEU A 74 13.22 -12.55 -7.56
C LEU A 74 13.35 -13.16 -8.96
N ILE A 75 12.67 -14.28 -9.22
CA ILE A 75 12.65 -14.93 -10.53
C ILE A 75 11.93 -14.04 -11.56
N LEU A 76 10.81 -13.42 -11.18
CA LEU A 76 10.05 -12.55 -12.08
C LEU A 76 10.80 -11.27 -12.44
N ILE A 77 11.49 -10.63 -11.49
CA ILE A 77 12.39 -9.50 -11.73
C ILE A 77 13.50 -9.90 -12.72
N SER A 78 14.16 -11.04 -12.46
CA SER A 78 15.23 -11.56 -13.31
C SER A 78 14.74 -11.87 -14.74
N ALA A 79 13.52 -12.41 -14.87
CA ALA A 79 12.88 -12.66 -16.16
C ALA A 79 12.60 -11.36 -16.93
N CYS A 80 12.07 -10.32 -16.26
CA CYS A 80 11.84 -9.01 -16.86
C CYS A 80 13.14 -8.34 -17.30
N LYS A 81 14.19 -8.43 -16.47
CA LYS A 81 15.53 -7.89 -16.79
C LYS A 81 16.13 -8.56 -18.01
N THR A 82 16.08 -9.90 -18.06
CA THR A 82 16.58 -10.69 -19.20
C THR A 82 15.74 -10.44 -20.46
N ALA A 83 14.44 -10.17 -20.31
CA ALA A 83 13.55 -9.76 -21.40
C ALA A 83 13.76 -8.31 -21.87
N SER A 84 14.76 -7.60 -21.33
CA SER A 84 15.12 -6.22 -21.68
C SER A 84 14.03 -5.19 -21.34
N ALA A 85 13.38 -5.34 -20.19
CA ALA A 85 12.57 -4.27 -19.61
C ALA A 85 13.41 -3.00 -19.42
N ARG A 86 12.81 -1.82 -19.63
CA ARG A 86 13.52 -0.54 -19.48
C ARG A 86 13.77 -0.22 -18.02
N ARG A 87 12.75 -0.43 -17.20
CA ARG A 87 12.77 -0.16 -15.76
C ARG A 87 11.87 -1.16 -15.06
N ILE A 88 12.33 -1.69 -13.93
CA ILE A 88 11.60 -2.66 -13.13
C ILE A 88 11.36 -2.06 -11.75
N THR A 89 10.11 -1.75 -11.47
CA THR A 89 9.65 -1.27 -10.17
C THR A 89 8.95 -2.39 -9.42
N THR A 90 9.46 -2.77 -8.25
CA THR A 90 8.78 -3.74 -7.38
C THR A 90 7.85 -3.00 -6.43
N VAL A 91 6.59 -3.38 -6.41
CA VAL A 91 5.56 -2.85 -5.49
C VAL A 91 5.32 -3.93 -4.44
N ILE A 92 5.85 -3.70 -3.24
CA ILE A 92 5.79 -4.64 -2.11
C ILE A 92 5.02 -4.00 -0.96
N PRO A 93 3.68 -4.14 -0.90
CA PRO A 93 2.86 -3.47 0.11
C PRO A 93 3.24 -3.85 1.55
N CYS A 94 3.56 -5.13 1.81
CA CYS A 94 4.11 -5.59 3.08
C CYS A 94 5.51 -6.16 2.85
N PHE A 95 6.55 -5.43 3.28
CA PHE A 95 7.95 -5.81 3.03
C PHE A 95 8.35 -7.06 3.83
N PRO A 96 8.85 -8.13 3.18
CA PRO A 96 9.18 -9.36 3.87
C PRO A 96 10.40 -9.17 4.78
N TYR A 97 10.41 -9.88 5.91
CA TYR A 97 11.47 -9.81 6.91
C TYR A 97 11.74 -8.42 7.54
N ALA A 98 10.81 -7.47 7.42
CA ALA A 98 10.98 -6.10 7.91
C ALA A 98 11.29 -5.99 9.43
N ARG A 99 10.83 -6.95 10.25
CA ARG A 99 11.14 -7.02 11.70
C ARG A 99 12.60 -7.39 12.01
N MET A 100 13.35 -7.90 11.03
CA MET A 100 14.74 -8.35 11.16
C MET A 100 15.70 -7.30 10.56
N ASP A 101 15.54 -6.05 10.98
CA ASP A 101 16.24 -4.86 10.47
C ASP A 101 17.52 -4.51 11.27
N LYS A 102 17.66 -5.03 12.49
CA LYS A 102 18.83 -4.77 13.35
C LYS A 102 19.31 -6.02 14.09
N LYS A 103 20.53 -5.94 14.61
CA LYS A 103 21.10 -6.98 15.48
C LYS A 103 20.62 -6.78 16.91
N ASP A 104 19.51 -7.41 17.28
CA ASP A 104 19.01 -7.36 18.67
C ASP A 104 19.88 -8.15 19.66
N LYS A 105 20.59 -9.18 19.17
CA LYS A 105 21.50 -10.01 19.95
C LYS A 105 22.78 -10.29 19.17
N SER A 106 23.84 -10.65 19.87
CA SER A 106 25.10 -11.08 19.24
C SER A 106 24.85 -12.27 18.31
N ARG A 107 25.41 -12.21 17.08
CA ARG A 107 25.29 -13.23 16.01
C ARG A 107 23.89 -13.38 15.37
N ALA A 108 23.01 -12.40 15.47
CA ALA A 108 21.80 -12.37 14.65
C ALA A 108 22.08 -11.84 13.21
N PRO A 109 21.39 -12.34 12.18
CA PRO A 109 21.43 -11.76 10.84
C PRO A 109 20.62 -10.45 10.77
N ILE A 110 20.89 -9.63 9.76
CA ILE A 110 20.01 -8.53 9.36
C ILE A 110 19.32 -8.98 8.07
N THR A 111 18.24 -9.76 8.21
CA THR A 111 17.59 -10.41 7.07
C THR A 111 16.92 -9.40 6.14
N ALA A 112 16.39 -8.29 6.66
CA ALA A 112 15.84 -7.22 5.83
C ALA A 112 16.89 -6.64 4.85
N LYS A 113 18.16 -6.50 5.28
CA LYS A 113 19.27 -6.08 4.40
C LYS A 113 19.63 -7.17 3.37
N LEU A 114 19.56 -8.44 3.76
CA LEU A 114 19.75 -9.55 2.82
C LEU A 114 18.67 -9.53 1.72
N VAL A 115 17.40 -9.37 2.08
CA VAL A 115 16.28 -9.21 1.14
C VAL A 115 16.51 -8.02 0.21
N ALA A 116 16.87 -6.87 0.76
CA ALA A 116 17.18 -5.68 -0.05
C ALA A 116 18.27 -5.96 -1.09
N ASN A 117 19.37 -6.59 -0.67
CA ASN A 117 20.45 -6.96 -1.57
C ASN A 117 19.99 -7.95 -2.66
N MET A 118 19.16 -8.94 -2.33
CA MET A 118 18.64 -9.89 -3.31
C MET A 118 17.79 -9.20 -4.37
N LEU A 119 16.91 -8.28 -3.98
CA LEU A 119 16.08 -7.51 -4.90
C LEU A 119 16.92 -6.63 -5.84
N THR A 120 17.93 -5.93 -5.28
CA THR A 120 18.85 -5.10 -6.08
C THR A 120 19.67 -5.95 -7.06
N VAL A 121 20.19 -7.10 -6.63
CA VAL A 121 20.98 -8.00 -7.50
C VAL A 121 20.11 -8.64 -8.58
N ALA A 122 18.87 -9.04 -8.26
CA ALA A 122 17.92 -9.54 -9.25
C ALA A 122 17.64 -8.52 -10.36
N GLY A 123 17.75 -7.22 -10.05
CA GLY A 123 17.63 -6.12 -10.99
C GLY A 123 16.40 -5.26 -10.79
N CYS A 124 15.93 -5.12 -9.56
CA CYS A 124 14.98 -4.07 -9.22
C CYS A 124 15.66 -2.70 -9.34
N ASP A 125 15.02 -1.76 -10.04
CA ASP A 125 15.50 -0.39 -10.22
C ASP A 125 14.85 0.60 -9.26
N HIS A 126 13.66 0.25 -8.74
CA HIS A 126 12.86 1.10 -7.87
C HIS A 126 11.96 0.25 -6.96
N LEU A 127 11.89 0.55 -5.67
CA LEU A 127 10.96 -0.11 -4.73
C LEU A 127 9.83 0.84 -4.29
N ILE A 128 8.57 0.43 -4.44
CA ILE A 128 7.42 1.06 -3.79
C ILE A 128 6.95 0.11 -2.69
N THR A 129 6.84 0.60 -1.46
CA THR A 129 6.38 -0.20 -0.31
C THR A 129 5.46 0.63 0.59
N MET A 130 4.84 0.03 1.59
CA MET A 130 3.96 0.76 2.51
C MET A 130 4.35 0.44 3.96
N ASP A 131 4.39 1.47 4.81
CA ASP A 131 4.61 1.41 6.25
C ASP A 131 5.73 0.44 6.68
N LEU A 132 6.94 0.63 6.15
CA LEU A 132 8.12 -0.10 6.61
C LEU A 132 8.23 -0.10 8.14
N HIS A 133 8.42 -1.28 8.73
CA HIS A 133 8.58 -1.48 10.18
C HIS A 133 9.59 -0.50 10.79
N ALA A 134 10.71 -0.33 10.10
CA ALA A 134 11.72 0.67 10.41
C ALA A 134 12.01 1.51 9.16
N SER A 135 11.90 2.83 9.29
CA SER A 135 12.24 3.79 8.21
C SER A 135 13.67 3.63 7.67
N GLN A 136 14.59 3.11 8.50
CA GLN A 136 15.99 2.85 8.15
C GLN A 136 16.16 1.80 7.06
N ILE A 137 15.15 0.95 6.83
CA ILE A 137 15.18 -0.06 5.76
C ILE A 137 15.34 0.60 4.39
N GLN A 138 14.89 1.84 4.20
CA GLN A 138 15.15 2.60 2.96
C GLN A 138 16.65 2.73 2.68
N GLY A 139 17.47 2.91 3.72
CA GLY A 139 18.93 2.96 3.61
C GLY A 139 19.61 1.61 3.36
N PHE A 140 18.85 0.51 3.30
CA PHE A 140 19.39 -0.79 2.87
C PHE A 140 19.48 -0.92 1.36
N PHE A 141 18.78 -0.07 0.62
CA PHE A 141 18.78 -0.06 -0.83
C PHE A 141 19.71 1.03 -1.37
N ASP A 142 20.39 0.70 -2.45
CA ASP A 142 21.13 1.68 -3.27
C ASP A 142 20.25 2.28 -4.39
N ILE A 143 19.04 1.74 -4.55
CA ILE A 143 17.99 2.18 -5.48
C ILE A 143 16.97 3.08 -4.76
N PRO A 144 16.24 3.95 -5.48
CA PRO A 144 15.15 4.73 -4.88
C PRO A 144 14.09 3.82 -4.25
N VAL A 145 13.65 4.22 -3.05
CA VAL A 145 12.58 3.55 -2.29
C VAL A 145 11.51 4.58 -1.94
N ASP A 146 10.31 4.37 -2.45
CA ASP A 146 9.12 5.11 -2.06
C ASP A 146 8.37 4.36 -0.96
N ASN A 147 8.57 4.78 0.29
CA ASN A 147 7.81 4.27 1.43
C ASN A 147 6.51 5.05 1.59
N LEU A 148 5.41 4.46 1.13
CA LEU A 148 4.05 4.97 1.31
C LEU A 148 3.61 4.84 2.77
N PHE A 149 2.70 5.72 3.21
CA PHE A 149 2.16 5.71 4.56
C PHE A 149 0.65 5.49 4.53
N SER A 150 0.15 4.50 5.27
CA SER A 150 -1.31 4.34 5.47
C SER A 150 -1.86 5.31 6.53
N GLU A 151 -1.00 6.07 7.20
CA GLU A 151 -1.35 7.06 8.21
C GLU A 151 -2.48 8.00 7.76
N THR A 152 -2.42 8.52 6.53
CA THR A 152 -3.46 9.39 5.98
C THR A 152 -4.80 8.66 5.80
N LEU A 153 -4.76 7.38 5.41
CA LEU A 153 -5.95 6.55 5.26
C LEU A 153 -6.58 6.24 6.63
N MET A 154 -5.75 5.92 7.62
CA MET A 154 -6.16 5.70 9.01
C MET A 154 -6.79 6.96 9.61
N ILE A 155 -6.16 8.12 9.39
CA ILE A 155 -6.71 9.42 9.81
C ILE A 155 -8.08 9.62 9.18
N SER A 156 -8.22 9.51 7.86
CA SER A 156 -9.51 9.63 7.16
C SER A 156 -10.56 8.65 7.71
N TYR A 157 -10.16 7.42 8.04
CA TYR A 157 -11.04 6.43 8.67
C TYR A 157 -11.54 6.90 10.04
N ILE A 158 -10.62 7.34 10.92
CA ILE A 158 -10.94 7.87 12.25
C ILE A 158 -11.91 9.05 12.13
N LYS A 159 -11.66 9.99 11.19
CA LYS A 159 -12.52 11.17 10.99
C LYS A 159 -13.95 10.79 10.58
N ARG A 160 -14.14 9.70 9.83
CA ARG A 160 -15.43 9.29 9.27
C ARG A 160 -16.24 8.39 10.19
N ASN A 161 -15.58 7.45 10.86
CA ASN A 161 -16.25 6.33 11.52
C ASN A 161 -16.30 6.45 13.05
N ILE A 162 -15.38 7.20 13.66
CA ILE A 162 -15.29 7.27 15.14
C ILE A 162 -16.00 8.55 15.63
N PRO A 163 -17.12 8.43 16.37
CA PRO A 163 -17.81 9.58 16.95
C PRO A 163 -17.00 10.18 18.12
N ASN A 164 -17.23 11.47 18.41
CA ASN A 164 -16.61 12.19 19.54
C ASN A 164 -15.08 12.22 19.52
N ARG A 165 -14.52 12.55 18.36
CA ARG A 165 -13.07 12.62 18.13
C ARG A 165 -12.29 13.54 19.09
N SER A 166 -12.93 14.57 19.65
CA SER A 166 -12.30 15.45 20.65
C SER A 166 -11.94 14.74 21.95
N GLU A 167 -12.53 13.56 22.20
CA GLU A 167 -12.31 12.75 23.41
C GLU A 167 -11.52 11.47 23.10
N CYS A 168 -10.93 11.35 21.91
CA CYS A 168 -10.12 10.17 21.57
C CYS A 168 -8.66 10.32 22.04
N ILE A 169 -8.03 9.18 22.29
CA ILE A 169 -6.61 9.09 22.64
C ILE A 169 -5.96 8.02 21.76
N ILE A 170 -4.83 8.36 21.14
CA ILE A 170 -4.10 7.43 20.28
C ILE A 170 -3.11 6.64 21.13
N VAL A 171 -3.19 5.31 21.10
CA VAL A 171 -2.42 4.43 21.97
C VAL A 171 -1.46 3.58 21.16
N SER A 172 -0.18 3.56 21.58
CA SER A 172 0.81 2.61 21.05
C SER A 172 0.83 1.34 21.90
N PRO A 173 0.75 0.13 21.31
CA PRO A 173 0.83 -1.12 22.06
C PRO A 173 2.22 -1.39 22.64
N ASP A 174 3.25 -0.72 22.14
CA ASP A 174 4.61 -0.79 22.65
C ASP A 174 5.31 0.59 22.63
N ALA A 175 6.52 0.66 23.17
CA ALA A 175 7.34 1.87 23.14
C ALA A 175 8.00 2.15 21.76
N GLY A 176 8.03 1.17 20.86
CA GLY A 176 8.61 1.32 19.52
C GLY A 176 7.72 2.16 18.61
N GLY A 177 6.40 1.98 18.71
CA GLY A 177 5.38 2.68 17.95
C GLY A 177 5.11 4.13 18.39
N THR A 178 5.77 4.65 19.44
CA THR A 178 5.48 5.99 19.98
C THR A 178 5.59 7.10 18.93
N LYS A 179 6.56 7.02 18.00
CA LYS A 179 6.69 8.01 16.91
C LYS A 179 5.51 8.01 15.93
N ARG A 180 4.89 6.84 15.71
CA ARG A 180 3.74 6.68 14.82
C ARG A 180 2.49 7.28 15.44
N VAL A 181 2.23 6.95 16.71
CA VAL A 181 1.05 7.46 17.42
C VAL A 181 1.10 8.95 17.67
N THR A 182 2.29 9.50 17.95
CA THR A 182 2.47 10.95 18.12
C THR A 182 2.19 11.70 16.82
N ALA A 183 2.69 11.23 15.67
CA ALA A 183 2.40 11.85 14.37
C ALA A 183 0.88 11.90 14.07
N ILE A 184 0.17 10.80 14.35
CA ILE A 184 -1.29 10.74 14.19
C ILE A 184 -1.99 11.67 15.20
N ALA A 185 -1.58 11.62 16.46
CA ALA A 185 -2.16 12.43 17.53
C ALA A 185 -2.01 13.94 17.25
N ASP A 186 -0.84 14.37 16.78
CA ASP A 186 -0.55 15.75 16.42
C ASP A 186 -1.44 16.22 15.26
N LYS A 187 -1.56 15.43 14.19
CA LYS A 187 -2.47 15.72 13.05
C LYS A 187 -3.93 15.73 13.46
N LEU A 188 -4.31 14.88 14.44
CA LEU A 188 -5.66 14.83 14.93
C LEU A 188 -5.96 15.88 16.00
N ASN A 189 -4.93 16.53 16.56
CA ASN A 189 -4.95 17.41 17.74
C ASN A 189 -5.58 16.75 18.96
N VAL A 190 -5.11 15.54 19.30
CA VAL A 190 -5.58 14.73 20.44
C VAL A 190 -4.41 14.23 21.27
N GLU A 191 -4.70 13.69 22.45
CA GLU A 191 -3.69 13.12 23.32
C GLU A 191 -3.19 11.75 22.80
N PHE A 192 -2.02 11.34 23.28
CA PHE A 192 -1.48 10.00 23.01
C PHE A 192 -1.10 9.30 24.32
N ALA A 193 -1.12 7.98 24.27
CA ALA A 193 -0.64 7.10 25.34
C ALA A 193 0.21 5.98 24.73
N PHE A 194 0.98 5.29 25.56
CA PHE A 194 1.67 4.07 25.14
C PHE A 194 1.75 3.07 26.28
N ILE A 195 1.82 1.80 25.92
CA ILE A 195 1.99 0.70 26.86
C ILE A 195 3.46 0.33 26.89
N HIS A 196 4.08 0.42 28.06
CA HIS A 196 5.42 -0.07 28.28
C HIS A 196 5.39 -1.41 29.00
N ARG A 197 6.01 -2.42 28.39
CA ARG A 197 6.18 -3.73 29.01
C ARG A 197 7.44 -3.71 29.87
N ALA A 198 7.25 -3.65 31.18
CA ALA A 198 8.35 -3.84 32.12
C ALA A 198 8.73 -5.33 32.18
N HIS A 199 10.01 -5.64 31.98
CA HIS A 199 10.53 -6.99 32.22
C HIS A 199 10.95 -7.12 33.69
N ASP A 200 10.08 -7.67 34.53
CA ASP A 200 10.51 -8.09 35.86
C ASP A 200 11.26 -9.42 35.77
N CYS A 201 12.59 -9.36 35.92
CA CYS A 201 13.49 -10.52 35.88
C CYS A 201 13.29 -11.53 37.04
N LYS A 202 12.31 -11.35 37.93
CA LYS A 202 12.17 -12.11 39.17
C LYS A 202 10.91 -12.98 39.29
N SER A 203 9.89 -12.78 38.47
CA SER A 203 8.70 -13.64 38.45
C SER A 203 8.32 -13.97 37.00
N GLN A 204 8.25 -15.26 36.68
CA GLN A 204 7.79 -15.72 35.36
C GLN A 204 6.29 -15.48 35.12
N SER A 205 5.55 -14.98 36.13
CA SER A 205 4.08 -14.99 36.14
C SER A 205 3.39 -13.62 36.05
N GLU A 206 4.07 -12.49 36.24
CA GLU A 206 3.40 -11.18 36.21
C GLU A 206 4.18 -10.18 35.36
N ARG A 207 3.85 -10.14 34.06
CA ARG A 207 4.25 -9.02 33.20
C ARG A 207 3.34 -7.85 33.54
N MET A 208 3.86 -6.83 34.22
CA MET A 208 3.12 -5.58 34.44
C MET A 208 3.23 -4.70 33.19
N ASP A 209 2.09 -4.55 32.50
CA ASP A 209 1.94 -3.57 31.44
C ASP A 209 1.68 -2.19 32.07
N LEU A 210 2.67 -1.30 31.97
CA LEU A 210 2.55 0.06 32.46
C LEU A 210 1.97 0.92 31.33
N LEU A 211 0.70 1.30 31.48
CA LEU A 211 0.09 2.32 30.63
C LEU A 211 0.58 3.70 31.05
N VAL A 212 1.19 4.44 30.12
CA VAL A 212 1.59 5.83 30.29
C VAL A 212 0.62 6.71 29.49
N GLY A 213 -0.19 7.49 30.20
CA GLY A 213 -1.29 8.29 29.67
C GLY A 213 -2.61 7.97 30.35
N ASP A 214 -3.56 8.91 30.33
CA ASP A 214 -4.89 8.73 30.91
C ASP A 214 -5.93 8.39 29.83
N VAL A 215 -6.45 7.17 29.89
CA VAL A 215 -7.45 6.63 28.95
C VAL A 215 -8.86 6.56 29.56
N THR A 216 -9.03 7.02 30.81
CA THR A 216 -10.29 6.91 31.55
C THR A 216 -11.39 7.70 30.84
N ASP A 217 -12.54 7.06 30.59
CA ASP A 217 -13.71 7.62 29.90
C ASP A 217 -13.45 8.13 28.46
N LYS A 218 -12.29 7.81 27.87
CA LYS A 218 -11.90 8.20 26.51
C LYS A 218 -12.08 7.08 25.50
N VAL A 219 -12.18 7.45 24.22
CA VAL A 219 -12.15 6.50 23.09
C VAL A 219 -10.69 6.17 22.79
N ALA A 220 -10.24 4.96 23.13
CA ALA A 220 -8.87 4.54 22.91
C ALA A 220 -8.70 3.96 21.50
N ILE A 221 -7.78 4.51 20.72
CA ILE A 221 -7.46 4.07 19.36
C ILE A 221 -6.07 3.48 19.35
N LEU A 222 -5.97 2.16 19.37
CA LEU A 222 -4.70 1.45 19.31
C LEU A 222 -4.17 1.45 17.87
N VAL A 223 -2.96 1.95 17.66
CA VAL A 223 -2.35 1.99 16.33
C VAL A 223 -1.02 1.25 16.31
N ASP A 224 -0.84 0.36 15.33
CA ASP A 224 0.40 -0.39 15.12
C ASP A 224 0.72 -0.57 13.63
N ASP A 225 1.96 -0.87 13.26
CA ASP A 225 2.30 -1.18 11.86
C ASP A 225 1.86 -2.58 11.48
N MET A 226 1.98 -3.56 12.38
CA MET A 226 1.66 -4.92 12.00
C MET A 226 1.23 -5.81 13.15
N VAL A 227 0.27 -6.69 12.88
CA VAL A 227 -0.14 -7.75 13.81
C VAL A 227 0.11 -9.13 13.21
N ASP A 228 0.63 -10.04 14.02
CA ASP A 228 0.99 -11.40 13.60
C ASP A 228 0.28 -12.44 14.48
N THR A 229 0.75 -12.64 15.71
CA THR A 229 0.14 -13.60 16.67
C THR A 229 -1.02 -13.01 17.48
N GLY A 230 -1.25 -11.69 17.41
CA GLY A 230 -2.32 -11.01 18.15
C GLY A 230 -2.13 -10.94 19.68
N ASN A 231 -1.05 -11.49 20.24
CA ASN A 231 -0.82 -11.53 21.69
C ASN A 231 -0.65 -10.13 22.31
N THR A 232 0.18 -9.29 21.69
CA THR A 232 0.39 -7.90 22.17
C THR A 232 -0.89 -7.09 22.07
N LEU A 233 -1.62 -7.23 20.96
CA LEU A 233 -2.91 -6.60 20.74
C LEU A 233 -3.97 -7.04 21.77
N THR A 234 -4.05 -8.35 22.04
CA THR A 234 -4.98 -8.92 23.02
C THR A 234 -4.73 -8.36 24.42
N LEU A 235 -3.45 -8.29 24.82
CA LEU A 235 -3.09 -7.75 26.13
C LEU A 235 -3.40 -6.26 26.21
N ALA A 236 -2.97 -5.49 25.22
CA ALA A 236 -3.21 -4.05 25.16
C ALA A 236 -4.71 -3.70 25.18
N ALA A 237 -5.54 -4.42 24.41
CA ALA A 237 -6.99 -4.22 24.40
C ALA A 237 -7.63 -4.49 25.78
N ARG A 238 -7.20 -5.56 26.47
CA ARG A 238 -7.67 -5.86 27.82
C ARG A 238 -7.23 -4.81 28.83
N THR A 239 -5.95 -4.41 28.80
CA THR A 239 -5.41 -3.37 29.68
C THR A 239 -6.14 -2.05 29.50
N LEU A 240 -6.44 -1.63 28.26
CA LEU A 240 -7.21 -0.41 28.01
C LEU A 240 -8.62 -0.48 28.59
N ASN A 241 -9.30 -1.62 28.42
CA ASN A 241 -10.62 -1.83 28.98
C ASN A 241 -10.61 -1.84 30.53
N GLU A 242 -9.62 -2.51 31.15
CA GLU A 242 -9.43 -2.54 32.61
C GLU A 242 -9.10 -1.15 33.20
N LYS A 243 -8.43 -0.30 32.42
CA LYS A 243 -8.08 1.08 32.80
C LYS A 243 -9.20 2.09 32.54
N GLY A 244 -10.39 1.63 32.14
CA GLY A 244 -11.58 2.48 32.02
C GLY A 244 -11.74 3.17 30.67
N ALA A 245 -11.14 2.67 29.59
CA ALA A 245 -11.43 3.16 28.25
C ALA A 245 -12.92 2.92 27.89
N LYS A 246 -13.57 3.94 27.33
CA LYS A 246 -15.00 3.93 26.95
C LYS A 246 -15.27 2.97 25.78
N SER A 247 -14.36 2.96 24.81
CA SER A 247 -14.36 2.06 23.66
C SER A 247 -12.94 1.88 23.15
N VAL A 248 -12.66 0.73 22.52
CA VAL A 248 -11.33 0.40 22.00
C VAL A 248 -11.44 0.08 20.52
N HIS A 249 -10.81 0.92 19.69
CA HIS A 249 -10.67 0.73 18.25
C HIS A 249 -9.23 0.36 17.96
N VAL A 250 -9.00 -0.53 17.00
CA VAL A 250 -7.65 -0.96 16.64
C VAL A 250 -7.41 -0.73 15.16
N LEU A 251 -6.36 0.01 14.80
CA LEU A 251 -5.97 0.29 13.42
C LEU A 251 -4.55 -0.21 13.17
N ILE A 252 -4.37 -1.03 12.15
CA ILE A 252 -3.09 -1.69 11.87
C ILE A 252 -2.79 -1.63 10.39
N SER A 253 -1.55 -1.26 10.02
CA SER A 253 -1.17 -1.19 8.61
C SER A 253 -1.21 -2.58 7.99
N HIS A 254 -0.48 -3.54 8.54
CA HIS A 254 -0.33 -4.90 7.99
C HIS A 254 -0.94 -5.95 8.92
N GLY A 255 -2.11 -6.47 8.55
CA GLY A 255 -2.71 -7.62 9.23
C GLY A 255 -2.13 -8.93 8.72
N LEU A 256 -0.99 -9.40 9.26
CA LEU A 256 -0.46 -10.73 8.90
C LEU A 256 -1.38 -11.84 9.44
N VAL A 257 -1.77 -11.72 10.72
CA VAL A 257 -2.76 -12.59 11.38
C VAL A 257 -2.48 -14.10 11.16
N SER A 258 -1.20 -14.47 11.01
CA SER A 258 -0.74 -15.77 10.49
C SER A 258 -1.16 -16.95 11.37
N GLU A 259 -1.03 -16.78 12.68
CA GLU A 259 -1.32 -17.81 13.69
C GLU A 259 -2.48 -17.39 14.59
N THR A 260 -3.12 -16.25 14.30
CA THR A 260 -4.14 -15.72 15.20
C THR A 260 -5.47 -16.40 14.95
N ASN A 261 -6.00 -17.02 16.00
CA ASN A 261 -7.37 -17.51 15.97
C ASN A 261 -8.34 -16.32 15.95
N MET A 262 -9.02 -16.11 14.83
CA MET A 262 -10.00 -15.02 14.66
C MET A 262 -11.10 -15.02 15.73
N SER A 263 -11.43 -16.18 16.30
CA SER A 263 -12.39 -16.25 17.41
C SER A 263 -11.88 -15.57 18.69
N VAL A 264 -10.57 -15.53 18.93
CA VAL A 264 -9.97 -14.78 20.04
C VAL A 264 -10.19 -13.28 19.82
N ILE A 265 -9.89 -12.78 18.61
CA ILE A 265 -10.11 -11.38 18.23
C ILE A 265 -11.60 -11.02 18.37
N GLN A 266 -12.50 -11.89 17.91
CA GLN A 266 -13.94 -11.68 18.03
C GLN A 266 -14.37 -11.51 19.49
N ALA A 267 -13.78 -12.25 20.42
CA ALA A 267 -14.08 -12.20 21.85
C ALA A 267 -13.40 -11.02 22.59
N LEU A 268 -12.46 -10.29 21.97
CA LEU A 268 -11.80 -9.16 22.61
C LEU A 268 -12.78 -8.01 22.89
N PRO A 269 -12.53 -7.21 23.95
CA PRO A 269 -13.29 -6.00 24.26
C PRO A 269 -12.89 -4.84 23.33
N ILE A 270 -12.91 -5.10 22.02
CA ILE A 270 -12.70 -4.11 20.96
C ILE A 270 -13.97 -3.95 20.14
N ASN A 271 -14.17 -2.73 19.65
CA ASN A 271 -15.28 -2.37 18.77
C ASN A 271 -15.05 -2.88 17.35
N GLU A 272 -13.84 -2.62 16.82
CA GLU A 272 -13.43 -3.01 15.48
C GLU A 272 -11.91 -3.20 15.40
N LEU A 273 -11.50 -4.09 14.51
CA LEU A 273 -10.12 -4.28 14.07
C LEU A 273 -10.01 -3.84 12.62
N VAL A 274 -9.42 -2.68 12.40
CA VAL A 274 -9.25 -2.07 11.09
C VAL A 274 -7.85 -2.39 10.59
N VAL A 275 -7.77 -3.06 9.45
CA VAL A 275 -6.51 -3.42 8.78
C VAL A 275 -6.50 -2.88 7.36
N THR A 276 -5.35 -2.73 6.73
CA THR A 276 -5.34 -2.47 5.28
C THR A 276 -5.35 -3.76 4.47
N ASN A 277 -5.71 -3.69 3.19
CA ASN A 277 -5.55 -4.79 2.23
C ASN A 277 -4.12 -4.93 1.69
N THR A 278 -3.07 -4.49 2.42
CA THR A 278 -1.67 -4.80 2.06
C THR A 278 -1.41 -6.31 2.00
N ILE A 279 -2.15 -7.07 2.82
CA ILE A 279 -2.19 -8.53 2.84
C ILE A 279 -3.65 -8.95 2.56
N PRO A 280 -3.92 -10.04 1.82
CA PRO A 280 -5.28 -10.53 1.61
C PRO A 280 -6.02 -10.78 2.94
N GLN A 281 -7.21 -10.19 3.09
CA GLN A 281 -8.01 -10.29 4.33
C GLN A 281 -9.33 -11.05 4.16
N SER A 282 -9.68 -11.51 2.96
CA SER A 282 -10.99 -12.10 2.66
C SER A 282 -11.34 -13.29 3.56
N VAL A 283 -10.36 -14.16 3.85
CA VAL A 283 -10.52 -15.30 4.77
C VAL A 283 -10.70 -14.83 6.22
N HIS A 284 -9.94 -13.83 6.67
CA HIS A 284 -10.02 -13.31 8.04
C HIS A 284 -11.34 -12.57 8.29
N ALA A 285 -11.78 -11.76 7.34
CA ALA A 285 -13.05 -11.03 7.39
C ALA A 285 -14.25 -11.96 7.52
N ASN A 286 -14.26 -13.09 6.80
CA ASN A 286 -15.33 -14.09 6.89
C ASN A 286 -15.42 -14.76 8.28
N ASN A 287 -14.32 -14.78 9.03
CA ASN A 287 -14.24 -15.43 10.34
C ASN A 287 -14.34 -14.44 11.53
N CYS A 288 -14.36 -13.12 11.27
CA CYS A 288 -14.47 -12.10 12.30
C CYS A 288 -15.23 -10.87 11.79
N ASN A 289 -16.45 -10.69 12.32
CA ASN A 289 -17.33 -9.59 11.94
C ASN A 289 -16.82 -8.22 12.41
N LYS A 290 -15.83 -8.19 13.31
CA LYS A 290 -15.18 -6.96 13.78
C LYS A 290 -14.07 -6.48 12.85
N LEU A 291 -13.62 -7.32 11.91
CA LEU A 291 -12.53 -6.98 11.01
C LEU A 291 -13.06 -6.10 9.86
N VAL A 292 -12.44 -4.93 9.70
CA VAL A 292 -12.74 -3.98 8.62
C VAL A 292 -11.47 -3.75 7.82
N THR A 293 -11.59 -3.74 6.50
CA THR A 293 -10.43 -3.59 5.61
C THR A 293 -10.46 -2.23 4.90
N ILE A 294 -9.37 -1.46 5.01
CA ILE A 294 -9.13 -0.24 4.26
C ILE A 294 -8.44 -0.59 2.94
N ASP A 295 -9.00 -0.11 1.83
CA ASP A 295 -8.43 -0.28 0.49
C ASP A 295 -7.28 0.71 0.22
N ILE A 296 -6.09 0.19 -0.07
CA ILE A 296 -4.88 0.95 -0.40
C ILE A 296 -4.64 1.05 -1.92
N SER A 297 -5.43 0.34 -2.73
CA SER A 297 -5.27 0.35 -4.18
C SER A 297 -5.31 1.76 -4.80
N PRO A 298 -6.08 2.77 -4.29
CA PRO A 298 -5.96 4.14 -4.79
C PRO A 298 -4.56 4.73 -4.60
N THR A 299 -3.96 4.51 -3.44
CA THR A 299 -2.65 5.05 -3.08
C THR A 299 -1.55 4.39 -3.91
N ILE A 300 -1.60 3.07 -4.08
CA ILE A 300 -0.65 2.32 -4.92
C ILE A 300 -0.78 2.71 -6.39
N ALA A 301 -2.01 2.75 -6.92
CA ALA A 301 -2.25 3.13 -8.31
C ALA A 301 -1.75 4.56 -8.61
N GLU A 302 -2.06 5.52 -7.75
CA GLU A 302 -1.58 6.89 -7.92
C GLU A 302 -0.05 6.99 -7.76
N SER A 303 0.57 6.17 -6.89
CA SER A 303 2.03 6.08 -6.79
C SER A 303 2.65 5.59 -8.11
N ILE A 304 2.18 4.46 -8.65
CA ILE A 304 2.63 3.91 -9.94
C ILE A 304 2.51 4.94 -11.06
N ARG A 305 1.35 5.62 -11.15
CA ARG A 305 1.10 6.67 -12.15
C ARG A 305 2.11 7.81 -12.04
N ARG A 306 2.42 8.25 -10.82
CA ARG A 306 3.38 9.34 -10.56
C ARG A 306 4.81 8.90 -10.86
N THR A 307 5.22 7.70 -10.44
CA THR A 307 6.54 7.13 -10.74
C THR A 307 6.77 6.99 -12.24
N HIS A 308 5.75 6.59 -12.99
CA HIS A 308 5.80 6.51 -14.45
C HIS A 308 5.96 7.90 -15.10
N ASN A 309 5.14 8.87 -14.67
CA ASN A 309 5.13 10.22 -15.25
C ASN A 309 6.25 11.15 -14.73
N GLY A 310 7.02 10.74 -13.73
CA GLY A 310 8.01 11.61 -13.06
C GLY A 310 7.37 12.72 -12.22
N GLU A 311 6.15 12.49 -11.73
CA GLU A 311 5.45 13.43 -10.85
C GLU A 311 5.85 13.22 -9.38
N SER A 312 5.70 14.26 -8.55
CA SER A 312 6.07 14.17 -7.14
C SER A 312 5.16 13.22 -6.35
N ILE A 313 5.75 12.24 -5.68
CA ILE A 313 5.06 11.29 -4.80
C ILE A 313 4.82 11.87 -3.41
N SER A 314 5.62 12.86 -2.99
CA SER A 314 5.47 13.50 -1.66
C SER A 314 4.10 14.16 -1.46
N LEU A 315 3.41 14.49 -2.55
CA LEU A 315 2.04 15.02 -2.54
C LEU A 315 1.00 14.02 -2.03
N LEU A 316 1.30 12.72 -1.99
CA LEU A 316 0.43 11.70 -1.38
C LEU A 316 0.38 11.82 0.15
N PHE A 317 1.37 12.48 0.77
CA PHE A 317 1.55 12.53 2.22
C PHE A 317 1.31 13.92 2.83
N GLY A 318 1.03 14.93 2.00
CA GLY A 318 0.74 16.30 2.45
C GLY A 318 -0.75 16.56 2.68
N GLU A 319 -1.06 17.72 3.27
CA GLU A 319 -2.43 18.20 3.57
C GLU A 319 -3.40 18.17 2.36
N TRP A 320 -2.87 18.16 1.13
CA TRP A 320 -3.64 18.08 -0.10
C TRP A 320 -4.34 16.74 -0.36
N ALA A 321 -3.87 15.64 0.26
CA ALA A 321 -4.53 14.34 0.17
C ALA A 321 -5.96 14.38 0.77
N GLU A 322 -6.18 15.23 1.78
CA GLU A 322 -7.50 15.41 2.41
C GLU A 322 -8.49 16.13 1.47
N ALA A 323 -8.01 17.03 0.61
CA ALA A 323 -8.86 17.86 -0.25
C ALA A 323 -9.50 17.08 -1.43
N ARG A 324 -8.89 15.98 -1.89
CA ARG A 324 -9.42 15.18 -3.01
C ARG A 324 -10.63 14.33 -2.64
N GLU A 325 -10.74 13.86 -1.39
CA GLU A 325 -11.89 13.06 -0.96
C GLU A 325 -13.13 13.90 -0.60
N VAL A 326 -12.95 15.17 -0.20
CA VAL A 326 -14.08 16.10 0.02
C VAL A 326 -14.79 16.44 -1.30
N LEU A 327 -14.05 16.43 -2.42
CA LEU A 327 -14.61 16.68 -3.75
C LEU A 327 -15.36 15.47 -4.33
N SER A 328 -15.07 14.23 -3.91
CA SER A 328 -15.80 13.04 -4.36
C SER A 328 -17.13 12.81 -3.62
N SER A 329 -17.35 13.47 -2.49
CA SER A 329 -18.55 13.33 -1.65
C SER A 329 -19.68 14.31 -2.01
N SER A 330 -19.44 15.25 -2.93
CA SER A 330 -20.45 16.20 -3.43
C SER A 330 -21.03 15.74 -4.78
N HIS A 331 -22.25 15.18 -4.78
CA HIS A 331 -22.92 14.61 -5.96
C HIS A 331 -23.03 15.56 -7.18
N HIS A 332 -22.97 16.88 -7.01
CA HIS A 332 -23.02 17.84 -8.11
C HIS A 332 -21.67 18.07 -8.82
N LEU A 333 -20.54 17.78 -8.19
CA LEU A 333 -19.22 17.90 -8.82
C LEU A 333 -18.78 16.63 -9.55
N CYS A 334 -19.36 15.48 -9.22
CA CYS A 334 -19.07 14.21 -9.90
C CYS A 334 -19.45 14.27 -11.41
N ILE A 335 -20.54 14.97 -11.75
CA ILE A 335 -20.97 15.18 -13.15
C ILE A 335 -20.04 16.14 -13.89
N ILE A 336 -19.58 17.21 -13.22
CA ILE A 336 -18.64 18.17 -13.81
C ILE A 336 -17.26 17.52 -13.99
N MET A 337 -16.81 16.68 -13.06
CA MET A 337 -15.57 15.91 -13.21
C MET A 337 -15.69 14.81 -14.26
N HIS A 338 -16.83 14.13 -14.41
CA HIS A 338 -17.04 13.19 -15.52
C HIS A 338 -17.02 13.91 -16.88
N LEU A 339 -17.65 15.09 -16.99
CA LEU A 339 -17.62 15.90 -18.20
C LEU A 339 -16.23 16.47 -18.48
N PHE A 340 -15.48 16.89 -17.45
CA PHE A 340 -14.10 17.36 -17.60
C PHE A 340 -13.15 16.21 -17.95
N TRP A 341 -13.35 15.01 -17.40
CA TRP A 341 -12.58 13.81 -17.74
C TRP A 341 -12.89 13.33 -19.16
N ILE A 342 -14.15 13.39 -19.62
CA ILE A 342 -14.52 13.14 -21.02
C ILE A 342 -13.92 14.21 -21.95
N TYR A 343 -13.89 15.48 -21.54
CA TYR A 343 -13.35 16.57 -22.36
C TYR A 343 -11.82 16.49 -22.48
N VAL A 344 -11.11 16.18 -21.38
CA VAL A 344 -9.66 15.99 -21.38
C VAL A 344 -9.28 14.68 -22.07
N SER A 345 -10.05 13.60 -21.90
CA SER A 345 -9.82 12.34 -22.62
C SER A 345 -10.05 12.49 -24.13
N ASN A 346 -11.06 13.23 -24.56
CA ASN A 346 -11.27 13.51 -25.98
C ASN A 346 -10.23 14.45 -26.58
N ILE A 347 -9.71 15.42 -25.81
CA ILE A 347 -8.60 16.28 -26.27
C ILE A 347 -7.28 15.49 -26.39
N VAL A 348 -7.04 14.50 -25.53
CA VAL A 348 -5.87 13.61 -25.62
C VAL A 348 -6.03 12.59 -26.75
N VAL A 349 -7.22 12.07 -27.00
CA VAL A 349 -7.49 11.15 -28.13
C VAL A 349 -7.40 11.87 -29.49
N ILE A 350 -7.80 13.14 -29.60
CA ILE A 350 -7.70 13.91 -30.85
C ILE A 350 -6.23 14.23 -31.22
N ARG A 351 -5.29 14.18 -30.26
CA ARG A 351 -3.85 14.35 -30.54
C ARG A 351 -3.10 13.05 -30.86
N LEU A 352 -3.75 11.88 -30.79
CA LEU A 352 -3.13 10.58 -31.02
C LEU A 352 -3.51 9.93 -32.38
N ASN A 353 -3.99 10.70 -33.36
CA ASN A 353 -4.30 10.16 -34.68
C ASN A 353 -3.88 11.08 -35.84
N PRO A 354 -2.67 10.92 -36.41
CA PRO A 354 -2.29 11.62 -37.64
C PRO A 354 -2.85 10.96 -38.92
N ASP A 355 -3.44 9.77 -38.84
CA ASP A 355 -3.72 8.93 -40.03
C ASP A 355 -5.22 8.83 -40.37
N ASN A 356 -5.93 9.95 -40.34
CA ASN A 356 -7.26 10.01 -40.96
C ASN A 356 -7.58 11.40 -41.52
N ILE A 357 -6.74 11.88 -42.44
CA ILE A 357 -7.17 12.84 -43.46
C ILE A 357 -7.17 12.10 -44.79
N SER A 358 -8.31 11.48 -45.07
CA SER A 358 -8.68 10.97 -46.37
C SER A 358 -8.56 12.09 -47.41
N SER A 359 -7.65 11.86 -48.35
CA SER A 359 -7.40 12.63 -49.56
C SER A 359 -8.60 12.56 -50.53
N LYS A 360 -9.74 13.17 -50.19
CA LYS A 360 -10.90 13.24 -51.11
C LYS A 360 -11.78 14.51 -51.10
N GLU A 361 -11.42 15.59 -50.41
CA GLU A 361 -12.23 16.83 -50.45
C GLU A 361 -11.40 18.14 -50.58
N LEU A 362 -10.41 18.16 -51.47
CA LEU A 362 -9.79 19.43 -51.93
C LEU A 362 -9.75 19.59 -53.45
N ALA A 363 -10.49 18.74 -54.18
CA ALA A 363 -10.67 18.85 -55.63
C ALA A 363 -12.11 19.28 -55.95
N ASN A 364 -12.53 20.48 -55.53
CA ASN A 364 -13.67 21.20 -56.13
C ASN A 364 -13.93 22.56 -55.44
N LYS A 365 -13.00 23.51 -55.54
CA LYS A 365 -13.29 24.96 -55.42
C LYS A 365 -12.03 25.79 -55.66
N GLN A 366 -11.60 25.91 -56.92
CA GLN A 366 -10.82 27.06 -57.39
C GLN A 366 -10.55 26.96 -58.90
N TYR A 367 -11.60 27.00 -59.72
CA TYR A 367 -11.47 27.46 -61.10
C TYR A 367 -12.81 28.07 -61.53
N ARG A 368 -12.76 29.28 -62.10
CA ARG A 368 -13.81 30.30 -62.29
C ARG A 368 -13.87 31.28 -61.10
N THR A 369 -13.51 32.55 -61.23
CA THR A 369 -13.60 33.43 -62.39
C THR A 369 -12.90 34.78 -62.16
N ARG A 370 -12.28 35.28 -63.25
CA ARG A 370 -12.18 36.70 -63.70
C ARG A 370 -11.04 37.55 -63.08
N THR A 371 -10.31 38.40 -63.81
CA THR A 371 -10.38 38.93 -65.19
C THR A 371 -9.13 39.78 -65.49
N SER A 372 -8.75 39.84 -66.77
CA SER A 372 -8.25 41.00 -67.55
C SER A 372 -7.01 41.82 -67.12
N GLY A 373 -6.06 41.94 -68.06
CA GLY A 373 -5.38 43.21 -68.37
C GLY A 373 -3.90 43.10 -68.69
N GLY A 374 -3.52 43.32 -69.96
CA GLY A 374 -2.13 43.54 -70.40
C GLY A 374 -1.70 42.65 -71.55
#